data_AF-A0A8T4TGV6-F1
#
_entry.id   AF-A0A8T4TGV6-F1
#
_cell.length_a   1.000
_cell.length_b   1.000
_cell.length_c   1.000
_cell.angle_alpha   90.00
_cell.angle_beta   90.00
_cell.angle_gamma   90.00
#
_symmetry.space_group_name_H-M   'P 1'
#
loop_
_entity.id
_entity.type
_entity.pdbx_description
1 polymer ?
#
loop_
_entity_poly.entity_id
_entity_poly.type
_entity_poly.pdbx_seq_one_letter_code
_entity_poly.pdbx_strand_id
1 'polypeptide(L)'
;MNIKILTIFFIILLGATIVLGSIYNKEYEINKSSSIFLEGKNISVVSISKDTSVLFDVDGSRDKIKNGETKTVSGVSISIADVFDTSSTIVNITINFTCGNLICEPQETPKICCTDCNCTGSFTCSLNRCLDPLKTTCNTNNGCNDNNKCTNDICSELTKTCINDPVRKCSNDDTCCPYGCTKSTDNDCKIGSCSSDKDCNDNNKCSKDKCINGICQYEGNECESNGECNPAGIVINNTYCLDKTWHTLKTVNISCKNAYECLSNTCQEGKCKERDSSLVTKKIKTEVNKYTYAAMIILVLLIIIEIIILIKKKY
;
A
#
# COMPACT_ATOMS: atom_id res chain seq x y z
N MET A 1 19.64 52.07 26.65
CA MET A 1 18.88 50.81 26.45
C MET A 1 19.74 49.67 26.97
N ASN A 2 19.24 48.91 27.94
CA ASN A 2 20.06 48.00 28.74
C ASN A 2 20.50 46.80 27.88
N ILE A 3 21.81 46.53 27.78
CA ILE A 3 22.40 45.44 26.96
C ILE A 3 21.76 44.07 27.27
N LYS A 4 21.23 43.89 28.48
CA LYS A 4 20.50 42.69 28.90
C LYS A 4 19.15 42.48 28.19
N ILE A 5 18.49 43.54 27.75
CA ILE A 5 17.18 43.44 27.07
C ILE A 5 17.37 43.00 25.61
N LEU A 6 18.45 43.45 24.96
CA LEU A 6 18.77 43.10 23.58
C LEU A 6 19.21 41.62 23.45
N THR A 7 19.89 41.08 24.47
CA THR A 7 20.32 39.67 24.50
C THR A 7 19.16 38.71 24.67
N ILE A 8 18.15 39.05 25.48
CA ILE A 8 16.94 38.23 25.65
C ILE A 8 16.12 38.20 24.35
N PHE A 9 16.00 39.32 23.65
CA PHE A 9 15.29 39.38 22.37
C PHE A 9 15.98 38.53 21.28
N PHE A 10 17.31 38.49 21.27
CA PHE A 10 18.09 37.68 20.33
C PHE A 10 17.97 36.17 20.59
N ILE A 11 17.88 35.74 21.86
CA ILE A 11 17.69 34.33 22.22
C ILE A 11 16.28 33.85 21.84
N ILE A 12 15.26 34.71 22.00
CA ILE A 12 13.88 34.40 21.58
C ILE A 12 13.78 34.32 20.05
N LEU A 13 14.51 35.17 19.31
CA LEU A 13 14.52 35.14 17.85
C LEU A 13 15.30 33.94 17.27
N LEU A 14 16.40 33.51 17.92
CA LEU A 14 17.12 32.28 17.55
C LEU A 14 16.32 31.00 17.86
N GLY A 15 15.48 31.01 18.89
CA GLY A 15 14.60 29.88 19.22
C GLY A 15 13.49 29.65 18.17
N ALA A 16 13.14 30.68 17.39
CA ALA A 16 12.06 30.62 16.42
C ALA A 16 12.48 30.06 15.03
N THR A 17 13.78 29.93 14.73
CA THR A 17 14.27 29.54 13.39
C THR A 17 14.64 28.06 13.23
N ILE A 18 14.48 27.21 14.26
CA ILE A 18 14.86 25.77 14.22
C ILE A 18 13.70 24.86 13.76
N VAL A 19 12.61 25.40 13.22
CA VAL A 19 11.60 24.58 12.53
C VAL A 19 12.09 24.29 11.10
N LEU A 20 13.21 23.57 11.00
CA LEU A 20 13.68 22.96 9.75
C LEU A 20 12.70 21.84 9.38
N GLY A 21 12.07 21.99 8.22
CA GLY A 21 11.12 21.02 7.69
C GLY A 21 11.73 19.63 7.65
N SER A 22 11.20 18.73 8.47
CA SER A 22 11.47 17.31 8.36
C SER A 22 10.94 16.86 7.01
N ILE A 23 11.83 16.52 6.07
CA ILE A 23 11.46 15.83 4.84
C ILE A 23 10.96 14.46 5.30
N TYR A 24 9.65 14.32 5.45
CA TYR A 24 9.02 13.05 5.79
C TYR A 24 9.14 12.15 4.55
N ASN A 25 10.11 11.24 4.58
CA ASN A 25 10.13 10.12 3.65
C ASN A 25 8.89 9.28 3.94
N LYS A 26 8.07 9.08 2.90
CA LYS A 26 6.85 8.30 3.02
C LYS A 26 7.22 6.82 2.96
N GLU A 27 7.06 6.15 4.09
CA GLU A 27 7.29 4.72 4.23
C GLU A 27 6.07 3.93 3.75
N TYR A 28 6.33 2.81 3.08
CA TYR A 28 5.31 1.87 2.61
C TYR A 28 5.63 0.49 3.16
N GLU A 29 4.66 -0.13 3.80
CA GLU A 29 4.73 -1.55 4.15
C GLU A 29 4.21 -2.39 2.98
N ILE A 30 5.03 -3.32 2.50
CA ILE A 30 4.67 -4.21 1.40
C ILE A 30 4.88 -5.66 1.85
N ASN A 31 3.81 -6.44 1.81
CA ASN A 31 3.84 -7.87 2.13
C ASN A 31 4.48 -8.67 1.00
N LYS A 32 5.09 -9.81 1.34
CA LYS A 32 5.58 -10.78 0.38
C LYS A 32 4.46 -11.20 -0.57
N SER A 33 4.79 -11.26 -1.86
CA SER A 33 3.87 -11.57 -2.95
C SER A 33 2.73 -10.57 -3.13
N SER A 34 2.80 -9.40 -2.49
CA SER A 34 1.90 -8.28 -2.73
C SER A 34 2.52 -7.23 -3.64
N SER A 35 1.68 -6.36 -4.17
CA SER A 35 2.08 -5.26 -5.03
C SER A 35 1.36 -3.98 -4.65
N ILE A 36 2.02 -2.86 -4.87
CA ILE A 36 1.44 -1.53 -4.77
C ILE A 36 1.58 -0.80 -6.11
N PHE A 37 0.59 0.01 -6.43
CA PHE A 37 0.61 0.83 -7.64
C PHE A 37 0.83 2.29 -7.23
N LEU A 38 1.98 2.86 -7.62
CA LEU A 38 2.37 4.23 -7.29
C LEU A 38 2.80 4.96 -8.57
N GLU A 39 2.20 6.12 -8.86
CA GLU A 39 2.56 6.98 -10.00
C GLU A 39 2.77 6.23 -11.34
N GLY A 40 1.90 5.26 -11.64
CA GLY A 40 1.98 4.48 -12.89
C GLY A 40 2.91 3.27 -12.85
N LYS A 41 3.57 2.98 -11.72
CA LYS A 41 4.48 1.85 -11.50
C LYS A 41 3.79 0.78 -10.66
N ASN A 42 3.87 -0.47 -11.11
CA ASN A 42 3.47 -1.62 -10.30
C ASN A 42 4.73 -2.17 -9.61
N ILE A 43 4.82 -1.98 -8.29
CA ILE A 43 5.97 -2.35 -7.48
C ILE A 43 5.54 -3.53 -6.61
N SER A 44 6.19 -4.67 -6.78
CA SER A 44 5.84 -5.89 -6.07
C SER A 44 7.03 -6.49 -5.34
N VAL A 45 6.77 -7.08 -4.17
CA VAL A 45 7.76 -7.85 -3.42
C VAL A 45 7.59 -9.31 -3.81
N VAL A 46 8.53 -9.84 -4.59
CA VAL A 46 8.46 -11.23 -5.06
C VAL A 46 8.85 -12.20 -3.94
N SER A 47 9.93 -11.90 -3.22
CA SER A 47 10.42 -12.74 -2.13
C SER A 47 11.30 -11.96 -1.16
N ILE A 48 11.25 -12.35 0.12
CA ILE A 48 12.15 -11.86 1.17
C ILE A 48 13.07 -13.03 1.56
N SER A 49 14.37 -12.80 1.50
CA SER A 49 15.41 -13.79 1.78
C SER A 49 15.84 -13.74 3.25
N LYS A 50 16.40 -14.84 3.77
CA LYS A 50 16.86 -14.94 5.17
C LYS A 50 18.00 -13.98 5.53
N ASP A 51 18.73 -13.48 4.55
CA ASP A 51 19.78 -12.47 4.69
C ASP A 51 19.21 -11.03 4.68
N THR A 52 17.91 -10.84 4.94
CA THR A 52 17.18 -9.55 4.94
C THR A 52 17.18 -8.83 3.59
N SER A 53 17.48 -9.54 2.51
CA SER A 53 17.41 -8.98 1.17
C SER A 53 16.05 -9.28 0.53
N VAL A 54 15.56 -8.32 -0.25
CA VAL A 54 14.23 -8.38 -0.86
C VAL A 54 14.37 -8.33 -2.38
N LEU A 55 13.70 -9.26 -3.06
CA LEU A 55 13.58 -9.27 -4.52
C LEU A 55 12.34 -8.45 -4.91
N PHE A 56 12.57 -7.30 -5.52
CA PHE A 56 11.51 -6.46 -6.07
C PHE A 56 11.29 -6.76 -7.55
N ASP A 57 10.06 -6.61 -8.00
CA ASP A 57 9.67 -6.58 -9.41
C ASP A 57 8.91 -5.27 -9.66
N VAL A 58 9.48 -4.43 -10.53
CA VAL A 58 8.90 -3.17 -10.99
C VAL A 58 8.62 -3.28 -12.48
N ASP A 59 7.35 -3.43 -12.85
CA ASP A 59 6.89 -3.55 -14.24
C ASP A 59 7.57 -4.67 -15.06
N GLY A 60 7.90 -5.79 -14.41
CA GLY A 60 8.58 -6.94 -14.98
C GLY A 60 10.11 -6.89 -14.87
N SER A 61 10.68 -5.78 -14.40
CA SER A 61 12.11 -5.66 -14.14
C SER A 61 12.40 -6.00 -12.69
N ARG A 62 13.26 -7.01 -12.47
CA ARG A 62 13.55 -7.54 -11.13
C ARG A 62 14.94 -7.18 -10.65
N ASP A 63 15.06 -6.79 -9.39
CA ASP A 63 16.36 -6.63 -8.72
C ASP A 63 16.27 -6.99 -7.24
N LYS A 64 17.38 -7.47 -6.69
CA LYS A 64 17.56 -7.85 -5.29
C LYS A 64 18.23 -6.70 -4.55
N ILE A 65 17.59 -6.19 -3.50
CA ILE A 65 18.04 -5.06 -2.69
C ILE A 65 18.32 -5.57 -1.27
N LYS A 66 19.46 -5.19 -0.68
CA LYS A 66 19.80 -5.55 0.71
C LYS A 66 19.28 -4.50 1.70
N ASN A 67 19.04 -4.90 2.95
CA ASN A 67 18.67 -3.96 4.01
C ASN A 67 19.71 -2.82 4.13
N GLY A 68 19.24 -1.57 4.21
CA GLY A 68 20.07 -0.37 4.19
C GLY A 68 20.64 0.04 2.81
N GLU A 69 20.39 -0.73 1.75
CA GLU A 69 20.75 -0.37 0.39
C GLU A 69 19.62 0.42 -0.29
N THR A 70 20.00 1.36 -1.16
CA THR A 70 19.07 2.02 -2.08
C THR A 70 19.44 1.61 -3.51
N LYS A 71 18.48 1.09 -4.26
CA LYS A 71 18.67 0.79 -5.68
C LYS A 71 17.55 1.37 -6.52
N THR A 72 17.88 1.68 -7.78
CA THR A 72 16.89 2.11 -8.77
C THR A 72 16.51 0.94 -9.66
N VAL A 73 15.23 0.59 -9.67
CA VAL A 73 14.65 -0.47 -10.51
C VAL A 73 13.57 0.14 -11.38
N SER A 74 13.78 0.17 -12.70
CA SER A 74 12.82 0.72 -13.67
C SER A 74 12.36 2.16 -13.34
N GLY A 75 13.32 3.03 -12.99
CA GLY A 75 13.06 4.44 -12.65
C GLY A 75 12.54 4.69 -11.23
N VAL A 76 12.36 3.64 -10.42
CA VAL A 76 11.93 3.74 -9.02
C VAL A 76 13.12 3.52 -8.10
N SER A 77 13.45 4.51 -7.27
CA SER A 77 14.42 4.34 -6.20
C SER A 77 13.75 3.72 -4.99
N ILE A 78 14.18 2.52 -4.65
CA ILE A 78 13.66 1.73 -3.52
C ILE A 78 14.79 1.60 -2.50
N SER A 79 14.52 1.97 -1.26
CA SER A 79 15.38 1.67 -0.13
C SER A 79 14.62 0.91 0.95
N ILE A 80 15.25 -0.11 1.51
CA ILE A 80 14.67 -0.91 2.58
C ILE A 80 14.94 -0.19 3.89
N ALA A 81 13.88 0.26 4.55
CA ALA A 81 13.95 0.87 5.88
C ALA A 81 14.02 -0.21 6.96
N ASP A 82 13.19 -1.25 6.82
CA ASP A 82 13.17 -2.38 7.74
C ASP A 82 12.59 -3.65 7.08
N VAL A 83 12.89 -4.81 7.64
CA VAL A 83 12.39 -6.12 7.19
C VAL A 83 11.82 -6.87 8.39
N PHE A 84 10.51 -7.13 8.37
CA PHE A 84 9.82 -7.87 9.42
C PHE A 84 9.71 -9.33 8.97
N ASP A 85 10.63 -10.15 9.47
CA ASP A 85 10.75 -11.58 9.15
C ASP A 85 10.86 -11.86 7.64
N THR A 86 10.22 -12.93 7.16
CA THR A 86 10.19 -13.31 5.73
C THR A 86 8.84 -12.97 5.08
N SER A 87 8.00 -12.19 5.77
CA SER A 87 6.60 -11.91 5.41
C SER A 87 6.35 -10.46 4.96
N SER A 88 7.01 -9.45 5.53
CA SER A 88 6.83 -8.06 5.10
C SER A 88 8.10 -7.22 5.20
N THR A 89 8.12 -6.08 4.50
CA THR A 89 9.22 -5.10 4.55
C THR A 89 8.65 -3.69 4.51
N ILE A 90 9.27 -2.78 5.26
CA ILE A 90 9.05 -1.34 5.13
C ILE A 90 10.08 -0.78 4.18
N VAL A 91 9.60 -0.09 3.15
CA VAL A 91 10.42 0.52 2.12
C VAL A 91 10.13 2.01 2.01
N ASN A 92 11.18 2.78 1.76
CA ASN A 92 11.04 4.12 1.22
C ASN A 92 11.08 4.01 -0.30
N ILE A 93 10.01 4.47 -0.94
CA ILE A 93 9.88 4.47 -2.39
C ILE A 93 9.88 5.92 -2.84
N THR A 94 10.85 6.26 -3.67
CA THR A 94 10.93 7.55 -4.34
C THR A 94 10.89 7.33 -5.84
N ILE A 95 9.93 7.96 -6.50
CA ILE A 95 9.80 7.96 -7.95
C ILE A 95 10.39 9.28 -8.42
N ASN A 96 11.54 9.22 -9.09
CA ASN A 96 12.34 10.41 -9.41
C ASN A 96 11.98 11.04 -10.76
N PHE A 97 10.78 10.76 -11.27
CA PHE A 97 10.25 11.31 -12.51
C PHE A 97 8.75 11.59 -12.32
N THR A 98 8.20 12.54 -13.08
CA THR A 98 6.79 12.92 -12.96
C THR A 98 6.12 12.79 -14.31
N CYS A 99 5.35 11.72 -14.48
CA CYS A 99 4.64 11.48 -15.72
C CYS A 99 3.44 12.42 -15.90
N GLY A 100 3.31 13.04 -17.08
CA GLY A 100 2.29 14.01 -17.45
C GLY A 100 2.78 15.46 -17.49
N ASN A 101 4.09 15.71 -17.44
CA ASN A 101 4.67 17.06 -17.51
C ASN A 101 5.05 17.51 -18.94
N LEU A 102 4.79 16.66 -19.95
CA LEU A 102 5.11 16.84 -21.38
C LEU A 102 6.61 16.91 -21.71
N ILE A 103 7.48 16.50 -20.80
CA ILE A 103 8.94 16.47 -20.97
C ILE A 103 9.42 15.04 -20.74
N CYS A 104 9.79 14.35 -21.82
CA CYS A 104 10.37 13.00 -21.71
C CYS A 104 11.76 13.05 -21.07
N GLU A 105 11.85 12.80 -19.77
CA GLU A 105 13.10 12.77 -19.02
C GLU A 105 13.90 11.48 -19.32
N PRO A 106 15.23 11.44 -19.10
CA PRO A 106 16.03 10.24 -19.37
C PRO A 106 15.61 8.98 -18.59
N GLN A 107 14.84 9.15 -17.51
CA GLN A 107 14.30 8.06 -16.69
C GLN A 107 12.89 7.63 -17.14
N GLU A 108 12.29 8.38 -18.06
CA GLU A 108 11.02 8.09 -18.67
C GLU A 108 11.25 7.32 -19.97
N THR A 109 10.47 6.26 -20.15
CA THR A 109 10.46 5.49 -21.40
C THR A 109 9.02 5.35 -21.85
N PRO A 110 8.75 5.05 -23.13
CA PRO A 110 7.38 4.78 -23.60
C PRO A 110 6.65 3.67 -22.82
N LYS A 111 7.40 2.73 -22.19
CA LYS A 111 6.85 1.69 -21.32
C LYS A 111 6.46 2.22 -19.93
N ILE A 112 7.12 3.28 -19.47
CA ILE A 112 7.06 3.82 -18.11
C ILE A 112 6.16 5.07 -18.01
N CYS A 113 6.24 5.95 -19.00
CA CYS A 113 5.49 7.19 -19.09
C CYS A 113 5.25 7.54 -20.56
N CYS A 114 4.19 6.98 -21.14
CA CYS A 114 3.82 7.29 -22.52
C CYS A 114 3.26 8.70 -22.72
N THR A 115 2.80 9.33 -21.65
CA THR A 115 2.18 10.66 -21.67
C THR A 115 3.20 11.74 -22.06
N ASP A 116 4.46 11.55 -21.66
CA ASP A 116 5.54 12.51 -21.92
C ASP A 116 6.49 12.02 -23.02
N CYS A 117 6.80 10.73 -23.07
CA CYS A 117 7.72 10.16 -24.06
C CYS A 117 7.08 9.77 -25.39
N ASN A 118 5.76 9.86 -25.50
CA ASN A 118 4.96 9.32 -26.59
C ASN A 118 5.18 7.82 -26.83
N CYS A 119 4.21 7.22 -27.49
CA CYS A 119 4.33 5.85 -27.95
C CYS A 119 5.05 5.78 -29.30
N THR A 120 6.02 4.87 -29.42
CA THR A 120 6.65 4.58 -30.71
C THR A 120 5.78 3.61 -31.50
N GLY A 121 5.65 3.81 -32.81
CA GLY A 121 4.85 2.95 -33.69
C GLY A 121 3.34 3.18 -33.55
N SER A 122 2.56 2.10 -33.59
CA SER A 122 1.09 2.14 -33.53
C SER A 122 0.54 2.21 -32.10
N PHE A 123 1.36 2.15 -31.05
CA PHE A 123 0.89 2.01 -29.67
C PHE A 123 0.09 3.24 -29.19
N THR A 124 -0.95 3.02 -28.37
CA THR A 124 -1.79 4.07 -27.77
C THR A 124 -1.46 4.24 -26.30
N CYS A 125 -1.43 5.49 -25.82
CA CYS A 125 -1.11 5.79 -24.44
C CYS A 125 -2.34 5.61 -23.55
N SER A 126 -2.27 4.73 -22.54
CA SER A 126 -3.32 4.54 -21.54
C SER A 126 -2.70 4.23 -20.18
N LEU A 127 -3.20 4.88 -19.12
CA LEU A 127 -2.65 4.79 -17.76
C LEU A 127 -1.12 4.99 -17.71
N ASN A 128 -0.61 5.99 -18.44
CA ASN A 128 0.82 6.30 -18.56
C ASN A 128 1.68 5.18 -19.18
N ARG A 129 1.09 4.19 -19.87
CA ARG A 129 1.82 3.15 -20.62
C ARG A 129 1.38 3.04 -22.08
N CYS A 130 2.32 2.71 -22.95
CA CYS A 130 2.03 2.36 -24.33
C CYS A 130 1.40 0.98 -24.44
N LEU A 131 0.13 0.94 -24.84
CA LEU A 131 -0.63 -0.27 -25.15
C LEU A 131 -0.66 -0.48 -26.65
N ASP A 132 -0.42 -1.71 -27.11
CA ASP A 132 -0.49 -2.04 -28.52
C ASP A 132 -1.96 -2.10 -28.97
N PRO A 133 -2.46 -1.20 -29.85
CA PRO A 133 -3.81 -1.31 -30.36
C PRO A 133 -4.00 -2.55 -31.22
N LEU A 134 -2.96 -3.14 -31.81
CA LEU A 134 -3.08 -4.39 -32.58
C LEU A 134 -3.16 -5.64 -31.69
N LYS A 135 -2.81 -5.50 -30.40
CA LYS A 135 -2.95 -6.56 -29.39
C LYS A 135 -4.18 -6.39 -28.50
N THR A 136 -4.82 -5.22 -28.59
CA THR A 136 -6.10 -4.93 -27.93
C THR A 136 -7.26 -4.86 -28.91
N THR A 137 -6.99 -4.78 -30.22
CA THR A 137 -7.99 -4.94 -31.27
C THR A 137 -7.78 -6.23 -32.05
N CYS A 138 -8.84 -7.01 -32.20
CA CYS A 138 -8.82 -8.29 -32.90
C CYS A 138 -9.92 -8.32 -33.95
N ASN A 139 -9.66 -9.04 -35.04
CA ASN A 139 -10.67 -9.33 -36.07
C ASN A 139 -11.15 -10.78 -36.02
N THR A 140 -10.35 -11.65 -35.40
CA THR A 140 -10.59 -13.08 -35.24
C THR A 140 -9.96 -13.53 -33.92
N ASN A 141 -10.45 -14.62 -33.34
CA ASN A 141 -9.91 -15.26 -32.14
C ASN A 141 -8.38 -15.49 -32.22
N ASN A 142 -7.87 -15.89 -33.39
CA ASN A 142 -6.44 -16.11 -33.58
C ASN A 142 -5.58 -14.84 -33.40
N GLY A 143 -6.17 -13.66 -33.54
CA GLY A 143 -5.50 -12.38 -33.27
C GLY A 143 -5.34 -12.09 -31.78
N CYS A 144 -6.01 -12.84 -30.90
CA CYS A 144 -5.93 -12.71 -29.45
C CYS A 144 -4.97 -13.71 -28.79
N ASN A 145 -4.26 -14.51 -29.58
CA ASN A 145 -3.39 -15.55 -29.07
C ASN A 145 -2.28 -14.97 -28.18
N ASP A 146 -2.38 -15.23 -26.87
CA ASP A 146 -1.39 -14.84 -25.86
C ASP A 146 -0.32 -15.92 -25.62
N ASN A 147 -0.35 -17.00 -26.39
CA ASN A 147 0.45 -18.22 -26.27
C ASN A 147 0.22 -19.00 -24.97
N ASN A 148 -0.84 -18.71 -24.23
CA ASN A 148 -1.26 -19.48 -23.08
C ASN A 148 -2.32 -20.52 -23.52
N LYS A 149 -1.94 -21.79 -23.50
CA LYS A 149 -2.85 -22.89 -23.87
C LYS A 149 -4.05 -23.04 -22.93
N CYS A 150 -3.98 -22.42 -21.75
CA CYS A 150 -5.00 -22.51 -20.71
C CYS A 150 -6.00 -21.36 -20.73
N THR A 151 -6.00 -20.58 -21.80
CA THR A 151 -7.00 -19.56 -22.09
C THR A 151 -7.62 -19.82 -23.46
N ASN A 152 -8.92 -19.53 -23.55
CA ASN A 152 -9.61 -19.41 -24.81
C ASN A 152 -9.46 -17.97 -25.29
N ASP A 153 -8.71 -17.78 -26.36
CA ASP A 153 -8.49 -16.48 -26.96
C ASP A 153 -9.72 -16.09 -27.78
N ILE A 154 -10.57 -15.25 -27.21
CA ILE A 154 -11.82 -14.82 -27.80
C ILE A 154 -11.68 -13.38 -28.25
N CYS A 155 -12.00 -13.16 -29.52
CA CYS A 155 -12.17 -11.83 -30.04
C CYS A 155 -13.62 -11.39 -29.87
N SER A 156 -13.87 -10.38 -29.04
CA SER A 156 -15.22 -9.82 -28.88
C SER A 156 -15.67 -9.17 -30.18
N GLU A 157 -16.72 -9.70 -30.80
CA GLU A 157 -17.22 -9.16 -32.08
C GLU A 157 -17.72 -7.72 -31.96
N LEU A 158 -18.23 -7.35 -30.78
CA LEU A 158 -18.84 -6.06 -30.48
C LEU A 158 -17.82 -4.96 -30.18
N THR A 159 -16.83 -5.27 -29.34
CA THR A 159 -15.83 -4.28 -28.88
C THR A 159 -14.52 -4.39 -29.63
N LYS A 160 -14.37 -5.43 -30.47
CA LYS A 160 -13.12 -5.84 -31.11
C LYS A 160 -11.98 -6.02 -30.13
N THR A 161 -12.25 -6.27 -28.85
CA THR A 161 -11.22 -6.47 -27.83
C THR A 161 -10.93 -7.94 -27.57
N CYS A 162 -9.67 -8.25 -27.24
CA CYS A 162 -9.28 -9.59 -26.82
C CYS A 162 -9.76 -9.90 -25.40
N ILE A 163 -10.33 -11.09 -25.26
CA ILE A 163 -10.76 -11.70 -24.00
C ILE A 163 -10.08 -13.06 -23.95
N ASN A 164 -9.22 -13.27 -22.95
CA ASN A 164 -8.54 -14.55 -22.76
C ASN A 164 -9.27 -15.26 -21.62
N ASP A 165 -10.33 -16.01 -21.94
CA ASP A 165 -11.18 -16.67 -20.95
C ASP A 165 -10.52 -17.96 -20.45
N PRO A 166 -10.24 -18.11 -19.14
CA PRO A 166 -9.59 -19.31 -18.62
C PRO A 166 -10.36 -20.59 -18.97
N VAL A 167 -9.65 -21.65 -19.37
CA VAL A 167 -10.25 -22.99 -19.48
C VAL A 167 -10.72 -23.44 -18.10
N ARG A 168 -11.97 -23.92 -18.00
CA ARG A 168 -12.60 -24.34 -16.72
C ARG A 168 -12.88 -25.83 -16.64
N LYS A 169 -12.76 -26.54 -17.76
CA LYS A 169 -13.08 -27.96 -17.85
C LYS A 169 -11.82 -28.78 -17.67
N CYS A 170 -11.89 -29.78 -16.80
CA CYS A 170 -10.83 -30.77 -16.62
C CYS A 170 -10.72 -31.65 -17.86
N SER A 171 -9.54 -31.71 -18.48
CA SER A 171 -9.30 -32.49 -19.69
C SER A 171 -7.86 -32.98 -19.73
N ASN A 172 -7.68 -34.30 -19.81
CA ASN A 172 -6.35 -34.88 -19.93
C ASN A 172 -5.67 -34.47 -21.24
N ASP A 173 -4.34 -34.38 -21.18
CA ASP A 173 -3.37 -34.13 -22.25
C ASP A 173 -3.47 -32.74 -22.92
N ASP A 174 -4.06 -31.74 -22.23
CA ASP A 174 -4.15 -30.35 -22.69
C ASP A 174 -3.11 -29.41 -22.04
N THR A 175 -2.29 -29.94 -21.13
CA THR A 175 -1.26 -29.22 -20.34
C THR A 175 -1.79 -28.16 -19.38
N CYS A 176 -3.10 -28.14 -19.14
CA CYS A 176 -3.79 -27.18 -18.29
C CYS A 176 -4.32 -27.84 -17.01
N CYS A 177 -4.38 -27.06 -15.93
CA CYS A 177 -4.98 -27.52 -14.69
C CYS A 177 -5.93 -26.43 -14.17
N PRO A 178 -7.18 -26.41 -14.67
CA PRO A 178 -8.18 -25.45 -14.23
C PRO A 178 -8.51 -25.54 -12.74
N TYR A 179 -8.98 -24.44 -12.17
CA TYR A 179 -9.46 -24.43 -10.78
C TYR A 179 -10.58 -25.47 -10.58
N GLY A 180 -10.41 -26.38 -9.62
CA GLY A 180 -11.35 -27.48 -9.37
C GLY A 180 -10.95 -28.81 -10.01
N CYS A 181 -9.94 -28.83 -10.89
CA CYS A 181 -9.38 -30.04 -11.47
C CYS A 181 -8.29 -30.63 -10.58
N THR A 182 -8.20 -31.95 -10.61
CA THR A 182 -7.39 -32.76 -9.72
C THR A 182 -6.72 -33.83 -10.58
N LYS A 183 -5.67 -34.49 -10.08
CA LYS A 183 -5.05 -35.60 -10.80
C LYS A 183 -6.04 -36.74 -11.15
N SER A 184 -7.13 -36.91 -10.40
CA SER A 184 -8.13 -37.94 -10.70
C SER A 184 -9.09 -37.55 -11.83
N THR A 185 -9.21 -36.26 -12.12
CA THR A 185 -10.10 -35.72 -13.17
C THR A 185 -9.33 -35.12 -14.35
N ASP A 186 -8.03 -34.85 -14.17
CA ASP A 186 -7.14 -34.20 -15.12
C ASP A 186 -5.67 -34.59 -14.84
N ASN A 187 -5.04 -35.34 -15.74
CA ASN A 187 -3.67 -35.83 -15.58
C ASN A 187 -2.60 -34.74 -15.77
N ASP A 188 -2.94 -33.60 -16.36
CA ASP A 188 -2.02 -32.46 -16.52
C ASP A 188 -1.86 -31.66 -15.23
N CYS A 189 -2.79 -31.84 -14.29
CA CYS A 189 -2.64 -31.39 -12.93
C CYS A 189 -1.46 -32.11 -12.26
N LYS A 190 -0.29 -31.47 -12.33
CA LYS A 190 0.86 -31.81 -11.47
C LYS A 190 0.36 -31.78 -10.02
N ILE A 191 0.72 -32.80 -9.26
CA ILE A 191 0.32 -32.98 -7.86
C ILE A 191 0.43 -31.65 -7.12
N GLY A 192 -0.72 -31.10 -6.76
CA GLY A 192 -0.87 -29.94 -5.90
C GLY A 192 -2.30 -29.92 -5.35
N SER A 193 -2.57 -30.12 -4.05
CA SER A 193 -1.61 -30.28 -2.94
C SER A 193 -2.22 -30.99 -1.73
N CYS A 194 -3.10 -31.98 -1.89
CA CYS A 194 -3.32 -32.88 -0.74
C CYS A 194 -3.84 -34.27 -1.12
N SER A 195 -3.38 -35.30 -0.39
CA SER A 195 -3.96 -36.65 -0.38
C SER A 195 -4.77 -36.89 0.91
N SER A 196 -4.57 -36.04 1.90
CA SER A 196 -5.24 -36.02 3.20
C SER A 196 -5.32 -34.58 3.74
N ASP A 197 -6.22 -34.32 4.69
CA ASP A 197 -6.37 -33.01 5.34
C ASP A 197 -5.04 -32.44 5.88
N LYS A 198 -4.12 -33.33 6.32
CA LYS A 198 -2.79 -32.94 6.83
C LYS A 198 -1.91 -32.27 5.78
N ASP A 199 -2.06 -32.67 4.53
CA ASP A 199 -1.25 -32.13 3.43
C ASP A 199 -1.69 -30.70 3.08
N CYS A 200 -2.90 -30.31 3.50
CA CYS A 200 -3.45 -28.99 3.21
C CYS A 200 -3.06 -27.93 4.26
N ASN A 201 -2.22 -28.22 5.26
CA ASN A 201 -1.92 -27.29 6.37
C ASN A 201 -1.45 -25.88 5.90
N ASP A 202 -2.26 -24.84 6.09
CA ASP A 202 -1.87 -23.44 5.80
C ASP A 202 -1.13 -22.74 6.94
N ASN A 203 -0.86 -23.46 8.03
CA ASN A 203 -0.32 -22.97 9.29
C ASN A 203 -1.17 -21.90 9.97
N ASN A 204 -2.42 -21.72 9.55
CA ASN A 204 -3.38 -20.88 10.25
C ASN A 204 -4.25 -21.78 11.14
N LYS A 205 -4.04 -21.71 12.44
CA LYS A 205 -4.81 -22.55 13.38
C LYS A 205 -6.28 -22.17 13.51
N CYS A 206 -6.66 -21.03 12.95
CA CYS A 206 -8.03 -20.51 12.92
C CYS A 206 -8.78 -20.98 11.66
N SER A 207 -8.12 -21.74 10.78
CA SER A 207 -8.75 -22.52 9.72
C SER A 207 -8.82 -24.01 10.10
N LYS A 208 -9.86 -24.65 9.57
CA LYS A 208 -9.94 -26.10 9.43
C LYS A 208 -9.56 -26.45 8.00
N ASP A 209 -8.49 -27.22 7.87
CA ASP A 209 -7.91 -27.54 6.58
C ASP A 209 -8.42 -28.90 6.14
N LYS A 210 -9.03 -28.96 4.96
CA LYS A 210 -9.64 -30.15 4.39
C LYS A 210 -9.10 -30.43 3.00
N CYS A 211 -8.80 -31.68 2.74
CA CYS A 211 -8.53 -32.19 1.41
C CYS A 211 -9.84 -32.64 0.79
N ILE A 212 -10.39 -31.82 -0.11
CA ILE A 212 -11.61 -32.20 -0.83
C ILE A 212 -11.26 -32.38 -2.29
N ASN A 213 -11.36 -33.63 -2.76
CA ASN A 213 -11.00 -34.03 -4.11
C ASN A 213 -9.57 -33.60 -4.50
N GLY A 214 -8.60 -33.72 -3.60
CA GLY A 214 -7.20 -33.37 -3.90
C GLY A 214 -6.88 -31.88 -3.89
N ILE A 215 -7.82 -31.04 -3.46
CA ILE A 215 -7.68 -29.59 -3.35
C ILE A 215 -7.79 -29.18 -1.88
N CYS A 216 -6.86 -28.34 -1.44
CA CYS A 216 -6.89 -27.73 -0.11
C CYS A 216 -8.08 -26.77 -0.01
N GLN A 217 -9.01 -27.06 0.89
CA GLN A 217 -10.05 -26.15 1.32
C GLN A 217 -9.78 -25.73 2.76
N TYR A 218 -9.91 -24.44 3.01
CA TYR A 218 -9.70 -23.84 4.31
C TYR A 218 -11.06 -23.34 4.80
N GLU A 219 -11.58 -23.82 5.93
CA GLU A 219 -12.84 -23.36 6.53
C GLU A 219 -12.59 -22.52 7.79
N GLY A 220 -13.18 -21.34 7.90
CA GLY A 220 -13.01 -20.41 9.04
C GLY A 220 -13.30 -18.97 8.62
N ASN A 221 -13.65 -18.07 9.54
CA ASN A 221 -13.84 -16.63 9.23
C ASN A 221 -12.97 -15.74 10.11
N GLU A 222 -12.03 -16.35 10.84
CA GLU A 222 -11.25 -15.72 11.88
C GLU A 222 -9.83 -15.42 11.36
N CYS A 223 -9.23 -14.36 11.86
CA CYS A 223 -7.86 -13.99 11.54
C CYS A 223 -6.94 -14.35 12.71
N GLU A 224 -5.83 -15.00 12.41
CA GLU A 224 -4.81 -15.29 13.42
C GLU A 224 -4.00 -14.03 13.74
N SER A 225 -3.84 -13.73 15.03
CA SER A 225 -2.90 -12.71 15.52
C SER A 225 -2.36 -13.14 16.87
N ASN A 226 -1.03 -13.18 17.03
CA ASN A 226 -0.34 -13.61 18.26
C ASN A 226 -0.79 -14.97 18.80
N GLY A 227 -1.19 -15.88 17.92
CA GLY A 227 -1.74 -17.16 18.33
C GLY A 227 -3.14 -17.08 18.93
N GLU A 228 -3.94 -16.09 18.57
CA GLU A 228 -5.36 -16.03 18.91
C GLU A 228 -6.21 -15.88 17.64
N CYS A 229 -7.39 -16.51 17.65
CA CYS A 229 -8.35 -16.45 16.55
C CYS A 229 -9.33 -15.31 16.78
N ASN A 230 -9.21 -14.28 15.94
CA ASN A 230 -10.00 -13.06 16.04
C ASN A 230 -11.18 -13.13 15.08
N PRO A 231 -12.42 -12.96 15.54
CA PRO A 231 -13.58 -12.96 14.65
C PRO A 231 -13.54 -11.78 13.68
N ALA A 232 -14.23 -11.94 12.54
CA ALA A 232 -14.40 -10.87 11.56
C ALA A 232 -14.96 -9.59 12.22
N GLY A 233 -14.42 -8.44 11.81
CA GLY A 233 -14.78 -7.11 12.32
C GLY A 233 -13.96 -6.62 13.51
N ILE A 234 -13.09 -7.45 14.10
CA ILE A 234 -12.10 -6.99 15.10
C ILE A 234 -11.05 -6.10 14.43
N VAL A 235 -10.67 -5.02 15.10
CA VAL A 235 -9.67 -4.06 14.65
C VAL A 235 -8.45 -4.11 15.58
N ILE A 236 -7.26 -4.38 15.02
CA ILE A 236 -5.98 -4.42 15.75
C ILE A 236 -4.94 -3.69 14.89
N ASN A 237 -4.15 -2.79 15.50
CA ASN A 237 -3.03 -2.09 14.83
C ASN A 237 -3.39 -1.49 13.45
N ASN A 238 -4.49 -0.75 13.35
CA ASN A 238 -5.00 -0.16 12.10
C ASN A 238 -5.34 -1.16 10.99
N THR A 239 -5.56 -2.42 11.33
CA THR A 239 -6.08 -3.44 10.43
C THR A 239 -7.38 -4.03 10.99
N TYR A 240 -8.23 -4.55 10.12
CA TYR A 240 -9.47 -5.23 10.50
C TYR A 240 -9.52 -6.63 9.89
N CYS A 241 -10.11 -7.57 10.62
CA CYS A 241 -10.29 -8.93 10.14
C CYS A 241 -11.50 -9.02 9.20
N LEU A 242 -11.30 -9.51 7.97
CA LEU A 242 -12.36 -9.86 7.04
C LEU A 242 -11.93 -11.06 6.19
N ASP A 243 -12.78 -12.08 6.11
CA ASP A 243 -12.54 -13.29 5.32
C ASP A 243 -11.15 -13.89 5.57
N LYS A 244 -10.79 -14.07 6.86
CA LYS A 244 -9.51 -14.62 7.36
C LYS A 244 -8.25 -13.79 7.07
N THR A 245 -8.40 -12.61 6.49
CA THR A 245 -7.28 -11.75 6.14
C THR A 245 -7.35 -10.43 6.91
N TRP A 246 -6.19 -9.94 7.33
CA TRP A 246 -6.07 -8.62 7.91
C TRP A 246 -6.01 -7.59 6.78
N HIS A 247 -6.98 -6.68 6.77
CA HIS A 247 -7.06 -5.58 5.80
C HIS A 247 -6.72 -4.27 6.49
N THR A 248 -5.98 -3.39 5.83
CA THR A 248 -5.73 -2.05 6.36
C THR A 248 -7.03 -1.25 6.42
N LEU A 249 -7.21 -0.48 7.50
CA LEU A 249 -8.34 0.44 7.63
C LEU A 249 -8.35 1.44 6.46
N LYS A 250 -9.54 1.65 5.91
CA LYS A 250 -9.79 2.52 4.76
C LYS A 250 -9.87 3.98 5.19
N THR A 251 -9.30 4.85 4.37
CA THR A 251 -9.35 6.30 4.56
C THR A 251 -10.69 6.89 4.09
N VAL A 252 -10.87 8.20 4.29
CA VAL A 252 -12.10 8.92 3.95
C VAL A 252 -12.43 8.81 2.45
N ASN A 253 -13.72 8.75 2.13
CA ASN A 253 -14.29 8.60 0.78
C ASN A 253 -14.01 7.28 0.06
N ILE A 254 -13.29 6.34 0.68
CA ILE A 254 -13.13 4.98 0.16
C ILE A 254 -14.40 4.16 0.42
N SER A 255 -14.75 3.27 -0.50
CA SER A 255 -15.94 2.42 -0.38
C SER A 255 -15.82 1.43 0.79
N CYS A 256 -16.86 1.32 1.60
CA CYS A 256 -16.96 0.42 2.73
C CYS A 256 -18.31 -0.30 2.74
N LYS A 257 -18.34 -1.49 3.34
CA LYS A 257 -19.59 -2.18 3.68
C LYS A 257 -19.92 -2.04 5.16
N ASN A 258 -18.90 -2.09 6.02
CA ASN A 258 -19.04 -2.02 7.46
C ASN A 258 -18.21 -0.88 8.06
N ALA A 259 -18.62 -0.42 9.25
CA ALA A 259 -17.96 0.68 9.95
C ALA A 259 -16.51 0.35 10.35
N TYR A 260 -16.24 -0.89 10.77
CA TYR A 260 -14.91 -1.35 11.17
C TYR A 260 -13.90 -1.38 10.02
N GLU A 261 -14.36 -1.25 8.76
CA GLU A 261 -13.45 -1.15 7.61
C GLU A 261 -12.80 0.23 7.51
N CYS A 262 -13.34 1.24 8.20
CA CYS A 262 -12.94 2.63 8.07
C CYS A 262 -12.07 3.08 9.24
N LEU A 263 -11.03 3.88 8.97
CA LEU A 263 -10.17 4.47 9.99
C LEU A 263 -10.94 5.30 11.03
N SER A 264 -12.03 5.93 10.59
CA SER A 264 -12.94 6.68 11.46
C SER A 264 -13.85 5.81 12.34
N ASN A 265 -13.94 4.51 12.02
CA ASN A 265 -14.99 3.59 12.45
C ASN A 265 -16.40 4.06 12.04
N THR A 266 -16.53 4.66 10.85
CA THR A 266 -17.81 5.18 10.35
C THR A 266 -17.94 4.95 8.85
N CYS A 267 -18.90 4.09 8.47
CA CYS A 267 -19.29 3.84 7.10
C CYS A 267 -20.69 4.41 6.87
N GLN A 268 -20.82 5.41 5.99
CA GLN A 268 -22.10 6.06 5.70
C GLN A 268 -22.25 6.19 4.18
N GLU A 269 -23.41 5.79 3.66
CA GLU A 269 -23.70 5.77 2.22
C GLU A 269 -22.66 4.94 1.43
N GLY A 270 -22.18 3.85 2.04
CA GLY A 270 -21.19 2.95 1.44
C GLY A 270 -19.80 3.55 1.28
N LYS A 271 -19.50 4.68 1.97
CA LYS A 271 -18.17 5.32 1.99
C LYS A 271 -17.71 5.64 3.41
N CYS A 272 -16.41 5.54 3.63
CA CYS A 272 -15.81 5.95 4.89
C CYS A 272 -15.91 7.47 5.04
N LYS A 273 -16.45 7.93 6.16
CA LYS A 273 -16.53 9.37 6.48
C LYS A 273 -15.45 9.74 7.49
N GLU A 274 -15.10 11.03 7.58
CA GLU A 274 -14.30 11.49 8.71
C GLU A 274 -15.04 11.20 10.00
N ARG A 275 -14.29 10.82 11.05
CA ARG A 275 -14.84 10.78 12.40
C ARG A 275 -15.25 12.21 12.71
N ASP A 276 -16.52 12.45 13.00
CA ASP A 276 -17.08 13.79 13.22
C ASP A 276 -16.24 14.54 14.26
N SER A 277 -15.29 15.33 13.75
CA SER A 277 -14.26 15.98 14.54
C SER A 277 -14.84 17.15 15.32
N SER A 278 -16.09 17.54 15.03
CA SER A 278 -16.83 18.59 15.72
C SER A 278 -17.06 18.28 17.21
N LEU A 279 -17.12 17.01 17.60
CA LEU A 279 -17.28 16.59 18.99
C LEU A 279 -15.93 16.55 19.76
N VAL A 280 -14.83 16.16 19.10
CA VAL A 280 -13.51 16.02 19.73
C VAL A 280 -12.77 17.36 19.78
N THR A 281 -12.79 18.15 18.70
CA THR A 281 -12.11 19.46 18.66
C THR A 281 -12.77 20.50 19.56
N LYS A 282 -14.09 20.44 19.78
CA LYS A 282 -14.75 21.32 20.78
C LYS A 282 -14.19 21.10 22.18
N LYS A 283 -13.91 19.85 22.57
CA LYS A 283 -13.42 19.53 23.91
C LYS A 283 -11.95 19.94 24.09
N ILE A 284 -11.11 19.71 23.08
CA ILE A 284 -9.67 20.01 23.15
C ILE A 284 -9.36 21.51 23.01
N LYS A 285 -10.03 22.23 22.09
CA LYS A 285 -9.84 23.69 21.96
C LYS A 285 -10.22 24.44 23.24
N THR A 286 -11.23 23.93 23.97
CA THR A 286 -11.69 24.57 25.21
C THR A 286 -10.68 24.39 26.35
N GLU A 287 -10.00 23.24 26.42
CA GLU A 287 -9.01 22.98 27.47
C GLU A 287 -7.64 23.63 27.17
N VAL A 288 -7.14 23.57 25.93
CA VAL A 288 -5.85 24.20 25.56
C VAL A 288 -5.88 25.73 25.72
N ASN A 289 -7.03 26.37 25.45
CA ASN A 289 -7.20 27.81 25.67
C ASN A 289 -7.17 28.21 27.15
N LYS A 290 -7.58 27.34 28.08
CA LYS A 290 -7.49 27.65 29.52
C LYS A 290 -6.05 27.70 30.01
N TYR A 291 -5.23 26.72 29.62
CA TYR A 291 -3.84 26.65 30.08
C TYR A 291 -2.96 27.73 29.46
N THR A 292 -3.18 28.09 28.19
CA THR A 292 -2.44 29.19 27.54
C THR A 292 -2.79 30.54 28.15
N TYR A 293 -4.06 30.79 28.49
CA TYR A 293 -4.46 32.03 29.16
C TYR A 293 -3.91 32.12 30.59
N ALA A 294 -3.92 31.02 31.33
CA ALA A 294 -3.32 30.95 32.67
C ALA A 294 -1.80 31.20 32.64
N ALA A 295 -1.08 30.60 31.68
CA ALA A 295 0.36 30.80 31.51
C ALA A 295 0.70 32.27 31.16
N MET A 296 -0.09 32.91 30.29
CA MET A 296 0.10 34.33 29.97
C MET A 296 -0.16 35.25 31.17
N ILE A 297 -1.19 34.98 31.98
CA ILE A 297 -1.45 35.75 33.20
C ILE A 297 -0.30 35.62 34.20
N ILE A 298 0.23 34.40 34.41
CA ILE A 298 1.36 34.18 35.31
C ILE A 298 2.60 34.94 34.81
N LEU A 299 2.88 34.89 33.50
CA LEU A 299 4.01 35.60 32.91
C LEU A 299 3.90 37.12 33.12
N VAL A 300 2.71 37.69 32.88
CA VAL A 300 2.46 39.12 33.10
C VAL A 300 2.61 39.50 34.58
N LEU A 301 2.11 38.68 35.50
CA LEU A 301 2.26 38.92 36.94
C LEU A 301 3.72 38.89 37.38
N LEU A 302 4.53 37.96 36.87
CA LEU A 302 5.96 37.90 37.15
C LEU A 302 6.69 39.16 36.65
N ILE A 303 6.33 39.65 35.46
CA ILE A 303 6.88 40.91 34.92
C ILE A 303 6.49 42.11 35.81
N ILE A 304 5.23 42.17 36.27
CA ILE A 304 4.77 43.25 37.16
C ILE A 304 5.51 43.21 38.51
N ILE A 305 5.73 42.02 39.08
CA ILE A 305 6.48 41.85 40.34
C ILE A 305 7.91 42.35 40.20
N GLU A 306 8.60 41.98 39.12
CA GLU A 306 9.95 42.48 38.79
C GLU A 306 9.97 44.02 38.70
N ILE A 307 9.00 44.63 38.03
CA ILE A 307 8.88 46.09 37.91
C ILE A 307 8.68 46.74 39.30
N ILE A 308 7.81 46.20 40.15
CA ILE A 308 7.57 46.73 41.51
C ILE A 308 8.84 46.66 42.36
N ILE A 309 9.58 45.55 42.30
CA ILE A 309 10.86 45.40 43.02
C ILE A 309 11.87 46.44 42.54
N LEU A 310 11.94 46.70 41.23
CA LEU A 310 12.82 47.72 40.66
C LEU A 310 12.46 49.14 41.11
N ILE A 311 11.16 49.45 41.22
CA ILE A 311 10.70 50.77 41.72
C ILE A 311 11.05 50.94 43.20
N LYS A 312 10.79 49.93 44.05
CA LYS A 312 11.11 49.98 45.49
C LYS A 312 12.61 50.09 45.78
N LYS A 313 13.50 49.65 44.89
CA LYS A 313 14.94 49.83 45.07
C LYS A 313 15.42 51.24 44.74
N LYS A 314 14.58 52.06 44.09
CA LYS A 314 14.95 53.39 43.61
C LYS A 314 14.44 54.53 44.52
N TYR A 315 13.48 54.24 45.40
CA TYR A 315 12.91 55.16 46.39
C TYR A 315 13.18 54.63 47.80
#